data_AF-A0A8H3CAV9-F1
#
_entry.id   AF-A0A8H3CAV9-F1
#
_cell.length_a   1.000
_cell.length_b   1.000
_cell.length_c   1.000
_cell.angle_alpha   90.00
_cell.angle_beta   90.00
_cell.angle_gamma   90.00
#
_symmetry.space_group_name_H-M   'P 1'
#
loop_
_entity.id
_entity.type
_entity.pdbx_description
1 polymer ?
#
loop_
_entity_poly.entity_id
_entity_poly.type
_entity_poly.pdbx_seq_one_letter_code
_entity_poly.pdbx_strand_id
1 'polypeptide(L)'
;MHVPPARKARPAILSLVDHWRYLISRIEYKADIPGSTRRHPKSRNPILNSTPSMTDPSTFNGPLHPDITPHLDADYAAFHNKYLADRPAIHKIPWDPACRVGPINLGGLEPCKVGSVRDLTIPGTPPVSVRVFTPPGERPASGWPVLVYFHGGGWVLGNIDTENSFSARTSLTAKCVVVSVDYRLAPEHVFPAAVEDSWTALEWVYEHGAAELGINPSKIAVGGSSAGGNLSAVMTQRAVQRSPQLPIKYQLLIVPVTDNTVQEDGSSLLPTHYESWVKWKNTTPLTPEKMLWFRSHYLPDKSKWTHVDASPLFQKDDHVWSQLPDAWVGVAALDILRSEGEAYAQKLKEARKNVELVVYPGAPHSIMAMDEAIKIGFQLGEDAAQALYKAFYVS
;
A
#
# COMPACT_ATOMS: atom_id res chain seq x y z
N MET A 1 -13.66 60.36 23.19
CA MET A 1 -13.76 58.95 23.60
C MET A 1 -13.60 58.08 22.36
N HIS A 2 -12.44 57.45 22.21
CA HIS A 2 -12.14 56.53 21.10
C HIS A 2 -12.70 55.15 21.43
N VAL A 3 -13.55 54.61 20.55
CA VAL A 3 -14.02 53.22 20.62
C VAL A 3 -12.97 52.34 19.91
N PRO A 4 -12.41 51.30 20.56
CA PRO A 4 -11.42 50.44 19.91
C PRO A 4 -12.09 49.44 18.94
N PRO A 5 -11.42 49.03 17.85
CA PRO A 5 -12.00 48.10 16.89
C PRO A 5 -12.02 46.67 17.44
N ALA A 6 -13.08 45.94 17.10
CA ALA A 6 -13.32 44.56 17.49
C ALA A 6 -12.17 43.64 17.05
N ARG A 7 -11.59 42.89 18.01
CA ARG A 7 -10.65 41.80 17.74
C ARG A 7 -11.37 40.70 16.96
N LYS A 8 -10.95 40.46 15.71
CA LYS A 8 -11.28 39.21 15.00
C LYS A 8 -10.77 38.03 15.83
N ALA A 9 -11.67 37.13 16.20
CA ALA A 9 -11.33 35.88 16.87
C ALA A 9 -10.39 35.07 15.94
N ARG A 10 -9.23 34.65 16.45
CA ARG A 10 -8.37 33.67 15.78
C ARG A 10 -9.10 32.33 15.78
N PRO A 11 -9.08 31.55 14.68
CA PRO A 11 -9.60 30.19 14.70
C PRO A 11 -8.89 29.40 15.80
N ALA A 12 -9.66 28.74 16.66
CA ALA A 12 -9.10 27.82 17.65
C ALA A 12 -8.28 26.75 16.92
N ILE A 13 -7.01 26.61 17.27
CA ILE A 13 -6.17 25.49 16.85
C ILE A 13 -6.80 24.26 17.52
N LEU A 14 -7.64 23.55 16.80
CA LEU A 14 -8.06 22.20 17.18
C LEU A 14 -6.80 21.38 17.39
N SER A 15 -6.75 20.58 18.47
CA SER A 15 -5.62 19.68 18.66
C SER A 15 -5.47 18.79 17.43
N LEU A 16 -4.27 18.32 17.11
CA LEU A 16 -4.08 17.44 15.96
C LEU A 16 -4.94 16.15 16.03
N VAL A 17 -5.45 15.78 17.21
CA VAL A 17 -6.40 14.67 17.42
C VAL A 17 -7.82 15.09 17.01
N ASP A 18 -8.23 16.31 17.36
CA ASP A 18 -9.53 16.86 16.96
C ASP A 18 -9.59 17.17 15.46
N HIS A 19 -8.47 17.57 14.84
CA HIS A 19 -8.39 17.75 13.39
C HIS A 19 -8.50 16.41 12.63
N TRP A 20 -7.83 15.36 13.12
CA TRP A 20 -7.94 14.00 12.57
C TRP A 20 -9.37 13.45 12.68
N ARG A 21 -10.00 13.54 13.86
CA ARG A 21 -11.42 13.16 14.06
C ARG A 21 -12.36 14.02 13.21
N TYR A 22 -12.07 15.30 13.05
CA TYR A 22 -12.82 16.19 12.19
C TYR A 22 -12.71 15.78 10.71
N LEU A 23 -11.51 15.47 10.21
CA LEU A 23 -11.32 14.97 8.84
C LEU A 23 -12.09 13.66 8.62
N ILE A 24 -11.99 12.70 9.54
CA ILE A 24 -12.80 11.47 9.50
C ILE A 24 -14.29 11.79 9.45
N SER A 25 -14.78 12.71 10.30
CA SER A 25 -16.21 13.08 10.37
C SER A 25 -16.75 13.79 9.12
N ARG A 26 -15.86 14.36 8.30
CA ARG A 26 -16.19 15.07 7.05
C ARG A 26 -16.20 14.16 5.84
N ILE A 27 -15.70 12.94 5.96
CA ILE A 27 -15.88 11.89 4.96
C ILE A 27 -17.37 11.53 5.00
N GLU A 28 -18.14 11.96 4.00
CA GLU A 28 -19.58 11.70 3.94
C GLU A 28 -19.88 10.20 3.73
N TYR A 29 -19.99 9.45 4.83
CA TYR A 29 -20.60 8.12 4.83
C TYR A 29 -22.13 8.24 4.81
N LYS A 30 -22.70 8.73 3.71
CA LYS A 30 -24.15 8.61 3.48
C LYS A 30 -24.42 7.28 2.79
N ALA A 31 -24.71 6.26 3.60
CA ALA A 31 -25.27 5.00 3.15
C ALA A 31 -26.73 5.21 2.69
N ASP A 32 -26.91 5.72 1.48
CA ASP A 32 -28.19 5.67 0.77
C ASP A 32 -27.94 5.13 -0.64
N ILE A 33 -28.06 3.80 -0.76
CA ILE A 33 -28.24 3.12 -2.04
C ILE A 33 -29.75 2.79 -2.14
N PRO A 34 -30.52 3.46 -3.00
CA PRO A 34 -31.88 3.04 -3.29
C PRO A 34 -31.84 1.74 -4.11
N GLY A 35 -32.29 0.63 -3.55
CA GLY A 35 -32.59 -0.59 -4.32
C GLY A 35 -31.87 -1.88 -3.94
N SER A 36 -30.99 -1.90 -2.94
CA SER A 36 -30.40 -3.15 -2.44
C SER A 36 -31.13 -3.63 -1.18
N THR A 37 -32.24 -4.36 -1.36
CA THR A 37 -32.77 -5.19 -0.26
C THR A 37 -31.88 -6.41 -0.07
N ARG A 38 -30.79 -6.27 0.68
CA ARG A 38 -30.24 -7.39 1.45
C ARG A 38 -30.22 -7.00 2.92
N ARG A 39 -31.26 -7.46 3.63
CA ARG A 39 -31.21 -7.63 5.07
C ARG A 39 -29.97 -8.46 5.38
N HIS A 40 -28.99 -7.90 6.07
CA HIS A 40 -27.99 -8.71 6.75
C HIS A 40 -28.74 -9.61 7.73
N PRO A 41 -28.71 -10.94 7.58
CA PRO A 41 -29.08 -11.78 8.70
C PRO A 41 -28.05 -11.49 9.79
N LYS A 42 -28.50 -11.34 11.04
CA LYS A 42 -27.64 -11.61 12.19
C LYS A 42 -27.24 -13.09 12.12
N SER A 43 -26.28 -13.44 11.27
CA SER A 43 -25.74 -14.79 11.21
C SER A 43 -24.60 -14.88 12.21
N ARG A 44 -24.93 -15.30 13.43
CA ARG A 44 -24.08 -16.29 14.07
C ARG A 44 -24.02 -17.45 13.09
N ASN A 45 -22.87 -17.69 12.45
CA ASN A 45 -22.65 -18.95 11.78
C ASN A 45 -21.25 -19.50 12.10
N PRO A 46 -21.15 -20.77 12.48
CA PRO A 46 -19.93 -21.40 12.96
C PRO A 46 -19.16 -22.00 11.78
N ILE A 47 -18.07 -21.36 11.35
CA ILE A 47 -17.06 -21.99 10.46
C ILE A 47 -15.66 -21.84 11.08
N LEU A 48 -15.58 -21.87 12.41
CA LEU A 48 -14.31 -21.85 13.15
C LEU A 48 -14.02 -23.17 13.89
N ASN A 49 -14.87 -24.18 13.73
CA ASN A 49 -14.75 -25.45 14.45
C ASN A 49 -14.49 -26.61 13.47
N SER A 50 -13.30 -26.70 12.88
CA SER A 50 -12.63 -27.98 12.56
C SER A 50 -11.32 -27.83 11.77
N THR A 51 -10.44 -26.89 12.15
CA THR A 51 -9.01 -26.98 11.80
C THR A 51 -8.20 -26.95 13.11
N PRO A 52 -7.46 -28.01 13.46
CA PRO A 52 -6.72 -28.10 14.72
C PRO A 52 -5.74 -26.94 14.98
N SER A 53 -5.35 -26.19 13.95
CA SER A 53 -4.32 -25.15 14.04
C SER A 53 -4.82 -23.74 14.41
N MET A 54 -6.13 -23.46 14.38
CA MET A 54 -6.63 -22.10 14.70
C MET A 54 -6.78 -21.84 16.21
N THR A 55 -6.62 -22.86 17.05
CA THR A 55 -6.79 -22.77 18.51
C THR A 55 -5.50 -22.99 19.28
N ASP A 56 -4.36 -23.24 18.63
CA ASP A 56 -3.07 -23.45 19.27
C ASP A 56 -2.42 -22.09 19.62
N PRO A 57 -2.27 -21.74 20.93
CA PRO A 57 -1.67 -20.48 21.34
C PRO A 57 -0.22 -20.28 20.88
N SER A 58 0.51 -21.36 20.53
CA SER A 58 1.88 -21.27 20.01
C SER A 58 1.94 -20.56 18.64
N THR A 59 0.82 -20.58 17.92
CA THR A 59 0.69 -19.95 16.60
C THR A 59 0.33 -18.47 16.70
N PHE A 60 -0.05 -17.95 17.86
CA PHE A 60 -0.56 -16.59 18.00
C PHE A 60 0.54 -15.54 17.81
N ASN A 61 0.15 -14.32 17.44
CA ASN A 61 1.07 -13.19 17.35
C ASN A 61 1.71 -12.88 18.71
N GLY A 62 1.00 -13.16 19.80
CA GLY A 62 1.46 -12.92 21.17
C GLY A 62 1.44 -11.44 21.56
N PRO A 63 1.76 -11.13 22.82
CA PRO A 63 1.93 -9.75 23.26
C PRO A 63 3.12 -9.08 22.57
N LEU A 64 3.15 -7.75 22.56
CA LEU A 64 4.29 -7.00 22.06
C LEU A 64 5.60 -7.37 22.79
N HIS A 65 6.68 -7.49 22.03
CA HIS A 65 7.99 -7.74 22.61
C HIS A 65 8.43 -6.56 23.51
N PRO A 66 8.99 -6.80 24.71
CA PRO A 66 9.42 -5.74 25.62
C PRO A 66 10.38 -4.73 25.00
N ASP A 67 11.32 -5.20 24.18
CA ASP A 67 12.30 -4.33 23.49
C ASP A 67 11.67 -3.38 22.46
N ILE A 68 10.45 -3.66 21.98
CA ILE A 68 9.79 -2.88 20.93
C ILE A 68 8.73 -1.93 21.52
N THR A 69 8.08 -2.35 22.61
CA THR A 69 6.97 -1.63 23.23
C THR A 69 7.28 -0.15 23.53
N PRO A 70 8.46 0.25 24.05
CA PRO A 70 8.79 1.65 24.33
C PRO A 70 8.94 2.53 23.07
N HIS A 71 9.07 1.91 21.90
CA HIS A 71 9.31 2.61 20.64
C HIS A 71 8.05 2.76 19.79
N LEU A 72 7.03 1.93 20.02
CA LEU A 72 5.79 1.93 19.26
C LEU A 72 4.90 3.12 19.65
N ASP A 73 4.06 3.52 18.70
CA ASP A 73 2.92 4.36 19.00
C ASP A 73 2.01 3.71 20.06
N ALA A 74 1.57 4.50 21.04
CA ALA A 74 0.83 4.00 22.18
C ALA A 74 -0.56 3.46 21.79
N ASP A 75 -1.23 4.10 20.81
CA ASP A 75 -2.53 3.64 20.33
C ASP A 75 -2.37 2.33 19.55
N TYR A 76 -1.30 2.20 18.75
CA TYR A 76 -0.97 0.92 18.10
C TYR A 76 -0.72 -0.17 19.13
N ALA A 77 0.06 0.11 20.18
CA ALA A 77 0.38 -0.87 21.20
C ALA A 77 -0.87 -1.37 21.94
N ALA A 78 -1.76 -0.45 22.30
CA ALA A 78 -3.05 -0.78 22.89
C ALA A 78 -3.93 -1.60 21.93
N PHE A 79 -3.97 -1.22 20.66
CA PHE A 79 -4.74 -1.93 19.63
C PHE A 79 -4.23 -3.36 19.40
N HIS A 80 -2.91 -3.55 19.27
CA HIS A 80 -2.30 -4.88 19.10
C HIS A 80 -2.66 -5.79 20.25
N ASN A 81 -2.41 -5.36 21.49
CA ASN A 81 -2.66 -6.18 22.68
C ASN A 81 -4.15 -6.53 22.83
N LYS A 82 -5.06 -5.64 22.40
CA LYS A 82 -6.50 -5.87 22.50
C LYS A 82 -7.06 -6.78 21.40
N TYR A 83 -6.56 -6.64 20.16
CA TYR A 83 -7.22 -7.22 19.00
C TYR A 83 -6.38 -8.20 18.18
N LEU A 84 -5.05 -8.14 18.26
CA LEU A 84 -4.14 -8.86 17.38
C LEU A 84 -3.32 -9.94 18.11
N ALA A 85 -3.03 -9.74 19.40
CA ALA A 85 -2.19 -10.64 20.19
C ALA A 85 -2.67 -12.09 20.18
N ASP A 86 -3.99 -12.30 20.32
CA ASP A 86 -4.60 -13.63 20.37
C ASP A 86 -5.02 -14.18 18.99
N ARG A 87 -4.61 -13.52 17.90
CA ARG A 87 -4.86 -14.02 16.54
C ARG A 87 -3.71 -14.93 16.11
N PRO A 88 -3.99 -16.07 15.45
CA PRO A 88 -2.95 -16.86 14.77
C PRO A 88 -2.16 -16.00 13.79
N ALA A 89 -0.84 -16.11 13.87
CA ALA A 89 0.08 -15.55 12.92
C ALA A 89 0.08 -16.43 11.66
N ILE A 90 -0.31 -15.87 10.53
CA ILE A 90 -0.52 -16.62 9.27
C ILE A 90 0.71 -17.42 8.78
N HIS A 91 1.92 -17.00 9.15
CA HIS A 91 3.16 -17.70 8.81
C HIS A 91 3.48 -18.91 9.72
N LYS A 92 2.75 -19.06 10.83
CA LYS A 92 2.92 -20.15 11.81
C LYS A 92 1.87 -21.26 11.67
N ILE A 93 0.95 -21.12 10.72
CA ILE A 93 -0.08 -22.12 10.40
C ILE A 93 0.11 -22.65 8.98
N PRO A 94 -0.40 -23.84 8.66
CA PRO A 94 -0.38 -24.34 7.29
C PRO A 94 -1.05 -23.37 6.31
N TRP A 95 -0.50 -23.26 5.09
CA TRP A 95 -1.08 -22.42 4.04
C TRP A 95 -2.51 -22.87 3.71
N ASP A 96 -3.42 -21.91 3.71
CA ASP A 96 -4.82 -22.08 3.29
C ASP A 96 -5.25 -20.82 2.52
N PRO A 97 -5.66 -20.93 1.23
CA PRO A 97 -6.12 -19.79 0.45
C PRO A 97 -7.34 -19.07 1.06
N ALA A 98 -8.11 -19.73 1.94
CA ALA A 98 -9.21 -19.10 2.67
C ALA A 98 -8.74 -17.93 3.56
N CYS A 99 -7.45 -17.84 3.92
CA CYS A 99 -6.92 -16.69 4.65
C CYS A 99 -7.01 -15.37 3.86
N ARG A 100 -7.21 -15.42 2.53
CA ARG A 100 -7.49 -14.26 1.68
C ARG A 100 -8.95 -13.82 1.72
N VAL A 101 -9.87 -14.73 2.07
CA VAL A 101 -11.32 -14.55 1.95
C VAL A 101 -11.91 -14.46 3.35
N GLY A 102 -11.74 -13.31 3.99
CA GLY A 102 -12.31 -13.04 5.30
C GLY A 102 -12.18 -11.56 5.69
N PRO A 103 -13.01 -11.07 6.63
CA PRO A 103 -12.89 -9.70 7.09
C PRO A 103 -11.62 -9.56 7.93
N ILE A 104 -10.49 -9.23 7.29
CA ILE A 104 -9.31 -8.74 7.99
C ILE A 104 -9.38 -7.22 7.97
N ASN A 105 -10.38 -6.65 8.66
CA ASN A 105 -10.31 -5.24 9.01
C ASN A 105 -9.28 -5.12 10.16
N LEU A 106 -8.14 -4.50 9.85
CA LEU A 106 -7.03 -4.23 10.79
C LEU A 106 -7.23 -2.93 11.59
N GLY A 107 -8.46 -2.43 11.69
CA GLY A 107 -8.76 -1.08 12.16
C GLY A 107 -8.66 -0.05 11.04
N GLY A 108 -9.00 -0.45 9.82
CA GLY A 108 -9.05 0.40 8.65
C GLY A 108 -10.46 0.95 8.42
N LEU A 109 -10.52 2.15 7.86
CA LEU A 109 -11.75 2.82 7.47
C LEU A 109 -12.47 2.02 6.38
N GLU A 110 -13.79 2.08 6.37
CA GLU A 110 -14.58 1.63 5.22
C GLU A 110 -14.34 2.56 4.00
N PRO A 111 -14.45 2.06 2.76
CA PRO A 111 -14.28 2.90 1.58
C PRO A 111 -15.25 4.09 1.57
N CYS A 112 -14.70 5.29 1.45
CA CYS A 112 -15.50 6.51 1.33
C CYS A 112 -16.26 6.58 -0.01
N LYS A 113 -17.33 7.37 -0.06
CA LYS A 113 -18.08 7.58 -1.30
C LYS A 113 -17.28 8.40 -2.31
N VAL A 114 -17.15 7.87 -3.52
CA VAL A 114 -16.55 8.55 -4.70
C VAL A 114 -17.59 8.76 -5.81
N GLY A 115 -17.18 9.33 -6.94
CA GLY A 115 -18.06 9.57 -8.08
C GLY A 115 -18.60 8.28 -8.69
N SER A 116 -17.75 7.27 -8.88
CA SER A 116 -18.18 5.90 -9.21
C SER A 116 -17.12 4.86 -8.84
N VAL A 117 -17.57 3.63 -8.62
CA VAL A 117 -16.72 2.44 -8.44
C VAL A 117 -17.18 1.38 -9.43
N ARG A 118 -16.26 0.81 -10.22
CA ARG A 118 -16.57 -0.21 -11.23
C ARG A 118 -15.49 -1.28 -11.26
N ASP A 119 -15.91 -2.53 -11.36
CA ASP A 119 -14.99 -3.65 -11.61
C ASP A 119 -14.93 -3.90 -13.12
N LEU A 120 -13.72 -4.08 -13.62
CA LEU A 120 -13.44 -4.37 -15.02
C LEU A 120 -12.53 -5.59 -15.13
N THR A 121 -12.62 -6.28 -16.26
CA THR A 121 -11.71 -7.35 -16.63
C THR A 121 -10.88 -6.87 -17.81
N ILE A 122 -9.59 -6.66 -17.58
CA ILE A 122 -8.62 -6.29 -18.61
C ILE A 122 -8.32 -7.53 -19.46
N PRO A 123 -8.45 -7.45 -20.80
CA PRO A 123 -8.06 -8.53 -21.69
C PRO A 123 -6.57 -8.88 -21.53
N GLY A 124 -6.28 -10.17 -21.44
CA GLY A 124 -4.93 -10.71 -21.23
C GLY A 124 -4.98 -12.23 -21.24
N THR A 125 -3.82 -12.89 -21.15
CA THR A 125 -3.75 -14.35 -21.00
C THR A 125 -2.90 -14.70 -19.77
N PRO A 126 -3.51 -14.91 -18.58
CA PRO A 126 -4.93 -14.79 -18.27
C PRO A 126 -5.42 -13.32 -18.21
N PRO A 127 -6.74 -13.08 -18.21
CA PRO A 127 -7.28 -11.73 -17.99
C PRO A 127 -6.98 -11.24 -16.57
N VAL A 128 -6.91 -9.92 -16.40
CA VAL A 128 -6.59 -9.27 -15.11
C VAL A 128 -7.81 -8.50 -14.60
N SER A 129 -8.22 -8.77 -13.37
CA SER A 129 -9.31 -8.03 -12.71
C SER A 129 -8.79 -6.71 -12.15
N VAL A 130 -9.56 -5.64 -12.32
CA VAL A 130 -9.25 -4.33 -11.72
C VAL A 130 -10.51 -3.68 -11.15
N ARG A 131 -10.35 -2.88 -10.10
CA ARG A 131 -11.39 -1.99 -9.58
C ARG A 131 -11.01 -0.53 -9.84
N VAL A 132 -11.93 0.21 -10.44
CA VAL A 132 -11.74 1.60 -10.83
C VAL A 132 -12.55 2.52 -9.92
N PHE A 133 -11.87 3.40 -9.21
CA PHE A 133 -12.45 4.50 -8.44
C PHE A 133 -12.33 5.79 -9.22
N THR A 134 -13.46 6.43 -9.52
CA THR A 134 -13.50 7.71 -10.25
C THR A 134 -13.89 8.83 -9.29
N PRO A 135 -13.17 9.97 -9.27
CA PRO A 135 -13.48 11.07 -8.36
C PRO A 135 -14.82 11.73 -8.74
N PRO A 136 -15.52 12.38 -7.79
CA PRO A 136 -16.69 13.16 -8.09
C PRO A 136 -16.33 14.42 -8.88
N GLY A 137 -17.33 14.99 -9.57
CA GLY A 137 -17.19 16.24 -10.32
C GLY A 137 -17.04 16.02 -11.83
N GLU A 138 -16.90 17.13 -12.56
CA GLU A 138 -16.77 17.11 -14.01
C GLU A 138 -15.37 16.67 -14.43
N ARG A 139 -15.32 15.73 -15.39
CA ARG A 139 -14.07 15.26 -15.98
C ARG A 139 -13.34 16.42 -16.67
N PRO A 140 -12.05 16.66 -16.38
CA PRO A 140 -11.27 17.66 -17.10
C PRO A 140 -11.28 17.41 -18.61
N ALA A 141 -11.25 18.46 -19.42
CA ALA A 141 -11.26 18.35 -20.89
C ALA A 141 -10.11 17.47 -21.43
N SER A 142 -8.96 17.46 -20.74
CA SER A 142 -7.80 16.63 -21.09
C SER A 142 -7.81 15.23 -20.47
N GLY A 143 -8.88 14.84 -19.76
CA GLY A 143 -8.98 13.58 -19.02
C GLY A 143 -8.48 13.67 -17.58
N TRP A 144 -8.93 12.74 -16.73
CA TRP A 144 -8.46 12.63 -15.35
C TRP A 144 -7.01 12.15 -15.27
N PRO A 145 -6.16 12.62 -14.34
CA PRO A 145 -4.97 11.88 -13.96
C PRO A 145 -5.35 10.48 -13.44
N VAL A 146 -4.42 9.54 -13.47
CA VAL A 146 -4.66 8.17 -13.02
C VAL A 146 -3.53 7.65 -12.14
N LEU A 147 -3.90 6.95 -11.06
CA LEU A 147 -3.01 6.10 -10.28
C LEU A 147 -3.33 4.63 -10.62
N VAL A 148 -2.36 3.90 -11.13
CA VAL A 148 -2.42 2.42 -11.16
C VAL A 148 -1.85 1.92 -9.85
N TYR A 149 -2.68 1.23 -9.07
CA TYR A 149 -2.38 0.87 -7.69
C TYR A 149 -2.26 -0.64 -7.52
N PHE A 150 -1.21 -1.08 -6.85
CA PHE A 150 -0.92 -2.48 -6.54
C PHE A 150 -0.98 -2.68 -5.03
N HIS A 151 -1.81 -3.62 -4.57
CA HIS A 151 -2.04 -3.78 -3.15
C HIS A 151 -0.85 -4.42 -2.41
N GLY A 152 -0.82 -4.32 -1.08
CA GLY A 152 0.14 -5.03 -0.24
C GLY A 152 -0.18 -6.51 -0.01
N GLY A 153 0.51 -7.15 0.92
CA GLY A 153 0.22 -8.55 1.32
C GLY A 153 1.27 -9.58 0.91
N GLY A 154 2.51 -9.16 0.68
CA GLY A 154 3.64 -10.08 0.45
C GLY A 154 3.45 -10.99 -0.77
N TRP A 155 2.74 -10.51 -1.80
CA TRP A 155 2.36 -11.26 -3.02
C TRP A 155 1.55 -12.54 -2.77
N VAL A 156 1.11 -12.77 -1.54
CA VAL A 156 0.45 -13.99 -1.09
C VAL A 156 -0.94 -13.71 -0.54
N LEU A 157 -1.12 -12.56 0.12
CA LEU A 157 -2.38 -12.13 0.70
C LEU A 157 -2.98 -10.96 -0.09
N GLY A 158 -4.25 -10.71 0.19
CA GLY A 158 -5.03 -9.67 -0.45
C GLY A 158 -5.88 -10.19 -1.60
N ASN A 159 -6.56 -9.24 -2.23
CA ASN A 159 -7.48 -9.35 -3.35
C ASN A 159 -7.98 -7.92 -3.70
N ILE A 160 -8.90 -7.84 -4.65
CA ILE A 160 -9.59 -6.60 -5.08
C ILE A 160 -10.23 -5.76 -3.96
N ASP A 161 -10.47 -6.31 -2.77
CA ASP A 161 -11.09 -5.62 -1.64
C ASP A 161 -10.09 -5.04 -0.60
N THR A 162 -8.81 -5.37 -0.71
CA THR A 162 -7.81 -5.15 0.37
C THR A 162 -7.60 -3.69 0.74
N GLU A 163 -7.44 -2.82 -0.26
CA GLU A 163 -7.03 -1.42 -0.06
C GLU A 163 -8.01 -0.44 -0.72
N ASN A 164 -9.29 -0.83 -0.76
CA ASN A 164 -10.38 -0.01 -1.30
C ASN A 164 -10.53 1.33 -0.57
N SER A 165 -10.31 1.35 0.74
CA SER A 165 -10.42 2.59 1.53
C SER A 165 -9.35 3.61 1.16
N PHE A 166 -8.10 3.15 1.06
CA PHE A 166 -7.00 3.96 0.57
C PHE A 166 -7.26 4.42 -0.87
N SER A 167 -7.72 3.52 -1.76
CA SER A 167 -8.00 3.83 -3.17
C SER A 167 -9.11 4.86 -3.34
N ALA A 168 -10.22 4.71 -2.62
CA ALA A 168 -11.33 5.65 -2.64
C ALA A 168 -10.92 7.03 -2.10
N ARG A 169 -10.24 7.07 -0.94
CA ARG A 169 -9.75 8.34 -0.36
C ARG A 169 -8.73 9.02 -1.25
N THR A 170 -7.79 8.26 -1.82
CA THR A 170 -6.80 8.80 -2.77
C THR A 170 -7.48 9.39 -4.00
N SER A 171 -8.52 8.72 -4.53
CA SER A 171 -9.29 9.27 -5.66
C SER A 171 -9.88 10.64 -5.33
N LEU A 172 -10.44 10.83 -4.13
CA LEU A 172 -10.95 12.13 -3.68
C LEU A 172 -9.85 13.17 -3.48
N THR A 173 -8.85 12.84 -2.67
CA THR A 173 -7.79 13.76 -2.24
C THR A 173 -6.91 14.18 -3.43
N ALA A 174 -6.46 13.21 -4.23
CA ALA A 174 -5.62 13.45 -5.39
C ALA A 174 -6.40 13.88 -6.63
N LYS A 175 -7.73 13.87 -6.60
CA LYS A 175 -8.61 14.17 -7.75
C LYS A 175 -8.18 13.41 -9.01
N CYS A 176 -7.97 12.10 -8.86
CA CYS A 176 -7.53 11.22 -9.92
C CYS A 176 -8.37 9.94 -9.94
N VAL A 177 -8.42 9.29 -11.10
CA VAL A 177 -8.90 7.91 -11.18
C VAL A 177 -7.88 7.00 -10.47
N VAL A 178 -8.35 6.02 -9.71
CA VAL A 178 -7.49 4.96 -9.14
C VAL A 178 -7.91 3.63 -9.75
N VAL A 179 -6.97 2.93 -10.37
CA VAL A 179 -7.16 1.58 -10.91
C VAL A 179 -6.41 0.60 -10.01
N SER A 180 -7.12 -0.04 -9.09
CA SER A 180 -6.57 -1.06 -8.19
C SER A 180 -6.51 -2.40 -8.92
N VAL A 181 -5.33 -3.02 -8.97
CA VAL A 181 -5.07 -4.26 -9.72
C VAL A 181 -5.15 -5.48 -8.81
N ASP A 182 -5.99 -6.45 -9.18
CA ASP A 182 -6.15 -7.74 -8.50
C ASP A 182 -5.26 -8.78 -9.20
N TYR A 183 -3.94 -8.64 -9.00
CA TYR A 183 -2.94 -9.47 -9.64
C TYR A 183 -2.89 -10.88 -9.02
N ARG A 184 -2.45 -11.88 -9.79
CA ARG A 184 -2.32 -13.26 -9.31
C ARG A 184 -1.33 -13.37 -8.15
N LEU A 185 -1.68 -14.19 -7.17
CA LEU A 185 -0.94 -14.36 -5.92
C LEU A 185 -0.25 -15.73 -5.84
N ALA A 186 0.88 -15.74 -5.14
CA ALA A 186 1.57 -16.93 -4.72
C ALA A 186 0.90 -17.57 -3.50
N PRO A 187 1.04 -18.88 -3.26
CA PRO A 187 1.89 -19.84 -3.97
C PRO A 187 1.28 -20.44 -5.25
N GLU A 188 0.01 -20.20 -5.57
CA GLU A 188 -0.63 -20.75 -6.77
C GLU A 188 -0.01 -20.20 -8.05
N HIS A 189 0.40 -18.93 -8.01
CA HIS A 189 1.06 -18.23 -9.10
C HIS A 189 2.30 -17.52 -8.57
N VAL A 190 3.42 -18.25 -8.51
CA VAL A 190 4.72 -17.71 -8.09
C VAL A 190 5.25 -16.65 -9.06
N PHE A 191 6.32 -15.95 -8.67
CA PHE A 191 7.05 -15.03 -9.56
C PHE A 191 7.33 -15.67 -10.94
N PRO A 192 7.10 -14.95 -12.07
CA PRO A 192 6.78 -13.52 -12.17
C PRO A 192 5.28 -13.19 -12.34
N ALA A 193 4.34 -14.08 -11.96
CA ALA A 193 2.91 -13.90 -12.29
C ALA A 193 2.32 -12.53 -11.88
N ALA A 194 2.56 -12.09 -10.64
CA ALA A 194 2.11 -10.78 -10.16
C ALA A 194 2.70 -9.61 -10.97
N VAL A 195 3.95 -9.74 -11.43
CA VAL A 195 4.64 -8.74 -12.26
C VAL A 195 3.98 -8.65 -13.64
N GLU A 196 3.71 -9.79 -14.26
CA GLU A 196 3.09 -9.82 -15.59
C GLU A 196 1.65 -9.30 -15.59
N ASP A 197 0.87 -9.59 -14.55
CA ASP A 197 -0.49 -9.05 -14.43
C ASP A 197 -0.47 -7.54 -14.17
N SER A 198 0.45 -7.07 -13.32
CA SER A 198 0.65 -5.65 -13.05
C SER A 198 1.07 -4.89 -14.31
N TRP A 199 1.96 -5.49 -15.10
CA TRP A 199 2.41 -4.94 -16.37
C TRP A 199 1.29 -4.90 -17.40
N THR A 200 0.53 -5.99 -17.55
CA THR A 200 -0.65 -6.08 -18.42
C THR A 200 -1.67 -4.98 -18.07
N ALA A 201 -1.95 -4.78 -16.78
CA ALA A 201 -2.88 -3.73 -16.34
C ALA A 201 -2.36 -2.32 -16.65
N LEU A 202 -1.08 -2.06 -16.41
CA LEU A 202 -0.46 -0.75 -16.70
C LEU A 202 -0.45 -0.44 -18.19
N GLU A 203 -0.07 -1.39 -19.05
CA GLU A 203 -0.11 -1.21 -20.50
C GLU A 203 -1.53 -0.94 -20.99
N TRP A 204 -2.51 -1.71 -20.50
CA TRP A 204 -3.91 -1.49 -20.87
C TRP A 204 -4.41 -0.11 -20.44
N VAL A 205 -4.06 0.35 -19.23
CA VAL A 205 -4.42 1.71 -18.77
C VAL A 205 -3.81 2.77 -19.68
N TYR A 206 -2.54 2.61 -20.09
CA TYR A 206 -1.87 3.54 -20.99
C TYR A 206 -2.50 3.58 -22.38
N GLU A 207 -2.81 2.42 -22.95
CA GLU A 207 -3.27 2.29 -24.34
C GLU A 207 -4.77 2.55 -24.50
N HIS A 208 -5.59 2.13 -23.54
CA HIS A 208 -7.05 2.15 -23.65
C HIS A 208 -7.75 3.05 -22.63
N GLY A 209 -7.06 3.45 -21.56
CA GLY A 209 -7.66 4.20 -20.45
C GLY A 209 -8.29 5.54 -20.87
N ALA A 210 -7.77 6.20 -21.91
CA ALA A 210 -8.36 7.44 -22.40
C ALA A 210 -9.80 7.26 -22.87
N ALA A 211 -10.07 6.19 -23.62
CA ALA A 211 -11.40 5.86 -24.13
C ALA A 211 -12.28 5.21 -23.05
N GLU A 212 -11.73 4.24 -22.30
CA GLU A 212 -12.49 3.39 -21.38
C GLU A 212 -12.74 4.03 -20.01
N LEU A 213 -11.78 4.83 -19.54
CA LEU A 213 -11.79 5.42 -18.20
C LEU A 213 -11.87 6.94 -18.21
N GLY A 214 -11.71 7.58 -19.38
CA GLY A 214 -11.66 9.05 -19.46
C GLY A 214 -10.44 9.65 -18.79
N ILE A 215 -9.34 8.91 -18.73
CA ILE A 215 -8.08 9.39 -18.14
C ILE A 215 -7.20 10.11 -19.17
N ASN A 216 -6.17 10.79 -18.70
CA ASN A 216 -5.10 11.36 -19.50
C ASN A 216 -3.87 10.43 -19.43
N PRO A 217 -3.47 9.78 -20.55
CA PRO A 217 -2.34 8.84 -20.54
C PRO A 217 -0.97 9.52 -20.35
N SER A 218 -0.89 10.86 -20.41
CA SER A 218 0.33 11.60 -20.03
C SER A 218 0.42 11.92 -18.53
N LYS A 219 -0.61 11.58 -17.75
CA LYS A 219 -0.70 11.81 -16.29
C LYS A 219 -0.93 10.49 -15.54
N ILE A 220 -0.12 9.49 -15.86
CA ILE A 220 -0.12 8.20 -15.17
C ILE A 220 0.87 8.27 -14.00
N ALA A 221 0.43 7.86 -12.81
CA ALA A 221 1.28 7.50 -11.70
C ALA A 221 1.09 6.02 -11.37
N VAL A 222 2.10 5.42 -10.75
CA VAL A 222 2.00 4.08 -10.17
C VAL A 222 2.21 4.15 -8.66
N GLY A 223 1.59 3.24 -7.91
CA GLY A 223 1.81 3.19 -6.47
C GLY A 223 1.36 1.91 -5.83
N GLY A 224 1.81 1.68 -4.61
CA GLY A 224 1.46 0.48 -3.87
C GLY A 224 2.12 0.41 -2.51
N SER A 225 1.61 -0.49 -1.67
CA SER A 225 2.12 -0.75 -0.33
C SER A 225 2.90 -2.06 -0.27
N SER A 226 4.01 -2.12 0.48
CA SER A 226 4.75 -3.36 0.72
C SER A 226 5.15 -4.07 -0.59
N ALA A 227 4.64 -5.28 -0.83
CA ALA A 227 4.73 -6.01 -2.10
C ALA A 227 4.19 -5.23 -3.32
N GLY A 228 3.14 -4.44 -3.17
CA GLY A 228 2.67 -3.52 -4.20
C GLY A 228 3.60 -2.33 -4.43
N GLY A 229 4.33 -1.90 -3.39
CA GLY A 229 5.41 -0.93 -3.51
C GLY A 229 6.58 -1.48 -4.33
N ASN A 230 6.90 -2.78 -4.16
CA ASN A 230 7.83 -3.49 -5.03
C ASN A 230 7.35 -3.49 -6.49
N LEU A 231 6.11 -3.94 -6.73
CA LEU A 231 5.53 -3.96 -8.08
C LEU A 231 5.55 -2.56 -8.71
N SER A 232 5.25 -1.51 -7.96
CA SER A 232 5.33 -0.12 -8.42
C SER A 232 6.72 0.27 -8.90
N ALA A 233 7.75 -0.03 -8.10
CA ALA A 233 9.14 0.22 -8.45
C ALA A 233 9.56 -0.58 -9.70
N VAL A 234 9.12 -1.83 -9.83
CA VAL A 234 9.37 -2.68 -11.01
C VAL A 234 8.67 -2.14 -12.25
N MET A 235 7.41 -1.72 -12.13
CA MET A 235 6.64 -1.15 -13.24
C MET A 235 7.28 0.12 -13.80
N THR A 236 7.88 0.96 -12.95
CA THR A 236 8.62 2.14 -13.46
C THR A 236 9.86 1.77 -14.26
N GLN A 237 10.62 0.76 -13.81
CA GLN A 237 11.77 0.27 -14.57
C GLN A 237 11.37 -0.36 -15.90
N ARG A 238 10.33 -1.22 -15.91
CA ARG A 238 9.79 -1.80 -17.16
C ARG A 238 9.24 -0.73 -18.11
N ALA A 239 8.56 0.30 -17.59
CA ALA A 239 8.04 1.40 -18.38
C ALA A 239 9.12 2.18 -19.14
N VAL A 240 10.30 2.37 -18.51
CA VAL A 240 11.47 2.95 -19.15
C VAL A 240 12.04 2.06 -20.26
N GLN A 241 12.07 0.74 -20.03
CA GLN A 241 12.65 -0.23 -20.95
C GLN A 241 11.73 -0.59 -22.12
N ARG A 242 10.44 -0.24 -22.04
CA ARG A 242 9.46 -0.43 -23.10
C ARG A 242 9.79 0.44 -24.33
N SER A 243 9.47 -0.05 -25.53
CA SER A 243 9.54 0.72 -26.77
C SER A 243 8.20 0.68 -27.53
N PRO A 244 7.52 1.83 -27.73
CA PRO A 244 7.86 3.14 -27.20
C PRO A 244 7.72 3.19 -25.66
N GLN A 245 8.50 4.06 -25.04
CA GLN A 245 8.51 4.25 -23.59
C GLN A 245 7.10 4.58 -23.08
N LEU A 246 6.71 3.97 -21.95
CA LEU A 246 5.46 4.31 -21.27
C LEU A 246 5.74 5.45 -20.27
N PRO A 247 5.14 6.64 -20.44
CA PRO A 247 5.41 7.78 -19.57
C PRO A 247 4.70 7.61 -18.23
N ILE A 248 5.47 7.42 -17.16
CA ILE A 248 4.99 7.51 -15.79
C ILE A 248 5.45 8.85 -15.22
N LYS A 249 4.52 9.63 -14.67
CA LYS A 249 4.78 10.96 -14.09
C LYS A 249 5.28 10.88 -12.66
N TYR A 250 4.83 9.89 -11.88
CA TYR A 250 5.12 9.80 -10.46
C TYR A 250 5.06 8.36 -9.94
N GLN A 251 5.85 8.05 -8.92
CA GLN A 251 5.77 6.77 -8.20
C GLN A 251 5.55 6.97 -6.69
N LEU A 252 4.56 6.26 -6.14
CA LEU A 252 4.19 6.30 -4.73
C LEU A 252 4.55 4.97 -4.07
N LEU A 253 5.60 4.98 -3.24
CA LEU A 253 6.14 3.76 -2.62
C LEU A 253 5.88 3.78 -1.11
N ILE A 254 4.96 2.93 -0.65
CA ILE A 254 4.60 2.83 0.77
C ILE A 254 5.24 1.56 1.35
N VAL A 255 6.16 1.71 2.30
CA VAL A 255 6.94 0.63 2.95
C VAL A 255 7.41 -0.45 1.96
N PRO A 256 8.04 -0.09 0.83
CA PRO A 256 8.24 -1.01 -0.29
C PRO A 256 9.25 -2.13 0.04
N VAL A 257 9.03 -3.33 -0.50
CA VAL A 257 10.11 -4.33 -0.63
C VAL A 257 10.96 -3.97 -1.85
N THR A 258 12.27 -3.89 -1.71
CA THR A 258 13.17 -3.51 -2.80
C THR A 258 14.39 -4.43 -2.93
N ASP A 259 14.62 -5.30 -1.94
CA ASP A 259 15.65 -6.35 -1.94
C ASP A 259 15.12 -7.67 -1.34
N ASN A 260 14.80 -8.64 -2.20
CA ASN A 260 14.39 -9.98 -1.78
C ASN A 260 15.56 -10.91 -1.39
N THR A 261 16.80 -10.44 -1.39
CA THR A 261 17.98 -11.24 -1.01
C THR A 261 18.33 -11.15 0.48
N VAL A 262 17.69 -10.24 1.23
CA VAL A 262 17.98 -10.03 2.66
C VAL A 262 17.63 -11.28 3.47
N GLN A 263 18.52 -11.70 4.36
CA GLN A 263 18.34 -12.83 5.27
C GLN A 263 17.94 -12.36 6.67
N GLU A 264 17.56 -13.31 7.53
CA GLU A 264 17.10 -13.02 8.89
C GLU A 264 18.12 -12.24 9.75
N ASP A 265 19.41 -12.46 9.51
CA ASP A 265 20.52 -11.74 10.17
C ASP A 265 20.79 -10.34 9.57
N GLY A 266 19.99 -9.90 8.60
CA GLY A 266 20.17 -8.66 7.86
C GLY A 266 21.25 -8.71 6.78
N SER A 267 21.89 -9.86 6.54
CA SER A 267 22.82 -10.01 5.41
C SER A 267 22.07 -10.00 4.08
N SER A 268 22.70 -9.46 3.03
CA SER A 268 22.14 -9.38 1.69
C SER A 268 23.26 -9.53 0.65
N LEU A 269 22.89 -9.77 -0.61
CA LEU A 269 23.82 -9.75 -1.73
C LEU A 269 24.19 -8.33 -2.19
N LEU A 270 23.51 -7.29 -1.70
CA LEU A 270 23.93 -5.89 -1.86
C LEU A 270 24.80 -5.44 -0.68
N PRO A 271 25.78 -4.55 -0.91
CA PRO A 271 26.59 -3.93 0.13
C PRO A 271 25.80 -2.83 0.88
N THR A 272 24.53 -3.06 1.14
CA THR A 272 23.63 -2.15 1.86
C THR A 272 23.53 -2.62 3.31
N HIS A 273 23.62 -1.70 4.26
CA HIS A 273 23.43 -2.03 5.68
C HIS A 273 21.94 -2.15 6.01
N TYR A 274 21.42 -3.37 6.09
CA TYR A 274 20.02 -3.64 6.48
C TYR A 274 19.85 -3.67 8.01
N GLU A 275 20.31 -2.62 8.69
CA GLU A 275 20.25 -2.53 10.16
C GLU A 275 18.83 -2.67 10.71
N SER A 276 17.82 -2.24 9.94
CA SER A 276 16.41 -2.35 10.34
C SER A 276 15.95 -3.79 10.51
N TRP A 277 16.46 -4.74 9.71
CA TRP A 277 16.13 -6.17 9.83
C TRP A 277 16.54 -6.73 11.19
N VAL A 278 17.70 -6.32 11.71
CA VAL A 278 18.21 -6.77 13.01
C VAL A 278 17.58 -5.99 14.16
N LYS A 279 17.54 -4.66 14.03
CA LYS A 279 17.08 -3.74 15.09
C LYS A 279 15.59 -3.92 15.39
N TRP A 280 14.78 -4.15 14.36
CA TRP A 280 13.32 -4.22 14.46
C TRP A 280 12.76 -5.62 14.22
N LYS A 281 13.61 -6.67 14.35
CA LYS A 281 13.22 -8.06 14.11
C LYS A 281 11.99 -8.55 14.90
N ASN A 282 11.79 -7.96 16.08
CA ASN A 282 10.69 -8.31 16.99
C ASN A 282 9.43 -7.47 16.77
N THR A 283 9.42 -6.55 15.80
CA THR A 283 8.26 -5.69 15.54
C THR A 283 7.18 -6.46 14.78
N THR A 284 6.01 -6.59 15.40
CA THR A 284 4.77 -7.01 14.75
C THR A 284 4.16 -5.84 13.97
N PRO A 285 3.51 -6.06 12.82
CA PRO A 285 3.07 -7.36 12.29
C PRO A 285 4.02 -8.02 11.30
N LEU A 286 5.22 -7.48 11.07
CA LEU A 286 6.16 -7.99 10.07
C LEU A 286 7.54 -8.27 10.69
N THR A 287 7.73 -9.53 11.07
CA THR A 287 9.03 -10.07 11.52
C THR A 287 9.84 -10.62 10.34
N PRO A 288 11.16 -10.83 10.49
CA PRO A 288 11.97 -11.51 9.48
C PRO A 288 11.38 -12.87 9.10
N GLU A 289 11.01 -13.70 10.07
CA GLU A 289 10.36 -15.00 9.85
C GLU A 289 9.15 -14.88 8.91
N LYS A 290 8.28 -13.89 9.13
CA LYS A 290 7.10 -13.67 8.29
C LYS A 290 7.46 -13.17 6.89
N MET A 291 8.44 -12.29 6.74
CA MET A 291 8.93 -11.88 5.42
C MET A 291 9.53 -13.06 4.66
N LEU A 292 10.30 -13.92 5.33
CA LEU A 292 10.90 -15.09 4.72
C LEU A 292 9.83 -16.12 4.31
N TRP A 293 8.73 -16.21 5.05
CA TRP A 293 7.54 -16.99 4.67
C TRP A 293 6.86 -16.43 3.41
N PHE A 294 6.69 -15.11 3.29
CA PHE A 294 6.17 -14.50 2.06
C PHE A 294 7.10 -14.79 0.87
N ARG A 295 8.40 -14.61 1.05
CA ARG A 295 9.41 -14.88 0.02
C ARG A 295 9.42 -16.34 -0.41
N SER A 296 9.29 -17.30 0.51
CA SER A 296 9.32 -18.73 0.15
C SER A 296 8.13 -19.15 -0.71
N HIS A 297 6.96 -18.53 -0.50
CA HIS A 297 5.80 -18.71 -1.37
C HIS A 297 5.97 -18.01 -2.73
N TYR A 298 6.44 -16.76 -2.74
CA TYR A 298 6.50 -15.95 -3.96
C TYR A 298 7.71 -16.25 -4.87
N LEU A 299 8.88 -16.47 -4.26
CA LEU A 299 10.19 -16.64 -4.91
C LEU A 299 10.89 -17.93 -4.41
N PRO A 300 10.31 -19.13 -4.67
CA PRO A 300 10.94 -20.38 -4.24
C PRO A 300 12.27 -20.66 -4.95
N ASP A 301 12.45 -20.15 -6.17
CA ASP A 301 13.71 -20.23 -6.91
C ASP A 301 14.67 -19.10 -6.50
N LYS A 302 15.70 -19.46 -5.71
CA LYS A 302 16.73 -18.52 -5.23
C LYS A 302 17.48 -17.80 -6.35
N SER A 303 17.57 -18.40 -7.54
CA SER A 303 18.25 -17.75 -8.68
C SER A 303 17.53 -16.48 -9.16
N LYS A 304 16.26 -16.30 -8.78
CA LYS A 304 15.44 -15.13 -9.13
C LYS A 304 15.51 -14.01 -8.11
N TRP A 305 16.10 -14.21 -6.93
CA TRP A 305 16.08 -13.19 -5.86
C TRP A 305 16.81 -11.90 -6.26
N THR A 306 17.81 -11.96 -7.13
CA THR A 306 18.54 -10.79 -7.64
C THR A 306 17.96 -10.25 -8.95
N HIS A 307 16.92 -10.87 -9.51
CA HIS A 307 16.28 -10.39 -10.73
C HIS A 307 15.65 -9.02 -10.46
N VAL A 308 15.80 -8.07 -11.39
CA VAL A 308 15.32 -6.68 -11.18
C VAL A 308 13.81 -6.58 -10.98
N ASP A 309 13.04 -7.47 -11.61
CA ASP A 309 11.59 -7.57 -11.39
C ASP A 309 11.19 -8.17 -10.03
N ALA A 310 12.14 -8.72 -9.27
CA ALA A 310 11.93 -9.16 -7.89
C ALA A 310 12.55 -8.18 -6.90
N SER A 311 13.75 -7.69 -7.19
CA SER A 311 14.54 -6.81 -6.33
C SER A 311 14.99 -5.58 -7.13
N PRO A 312 14.15 -4.55 -7.23
CA PRO A 312 14.42 -3.40 -8.11
C PRO A 312 15.68 -2.60 -7.71
N LEU A 313 16.23 -2.77 -6.50
CA LEU A 313 17.56 -2.25 -6.13
C LEU A 313 18.72 -2.86 -6.93
N PHE A 314 18.54 -4.04 -7.53
CA PHE A 314 19.58 -4.71 -8.33
C PHE A 314 19.68 -4.16 -9.75
N GLN A 315 18.88 -3.16 -10.12
CA GLN A 315 19.00 -2.49 -11.41
C GLN A 315 20.38 -1.83 -11.54
N LYS A 316 21.15 -2.23 -12.56
CA LYS A 316 22.51 -1.77 -12.81
C LYS A 316 22.60 -0.71 -13.90
N ASP A 317 21.54 -0.53 -14.68
CA ASP A 317 21.52 0.43 -15.77
C ASP A 317 21.23 1.84 -15.25
N ASP A 318 22.26 2.67 -15.18
CA ASP A 318 22.16 4.08 -14.80
C ASP A 318 21.24 4.87 -15.74
N HIS A 319 21.11 4.46 -17.00
CA HIS A 319 20.15 5.08 -17.91
C HIS A 319 18.72 4.84 -17.41
N VAL A 320 18.40 3.61 -17.00
CA VAL A 320 17.07 3.30 -16.44
C VAL A 320 16.78 4.18 -15.23
N TRP A 321 17.69 4.25 -14.26
CA TRP A 321 17.57 5.11 -13.08
C TRP A 321 17.37 6.59 -13.45
N SER A 322 18.14 7.08 -14.43
CA SER A 322 18.06 8.48 -14.90
C SER A 322 16.72 8.83 -15.57
N GLN A 323 15.93 7.84 -15.97
CA GLN A 323 14.64 8.01 -16.64
C GLN A 323 13.45 7.68 -15.73
N LEU A 324 13.67 7.16 -14.52
CA LEU A 324 12.58 6.92 -13.55
C LEU A 324 11.86 8.22 -13.17
N PRO A 325 10.58 8.15 -12.77
CA PRO A 325 9.84 9.32 -12.32
C PRO A 325 10.29 9.79 -10.93
N ASP A 326 9.95 11.04 -10.61
CA ASP A 326 9.98 11.56 -9.24
C ASP A 326 9.11 10.70 -8.32
N ALA A 327 9.44 10.72 -7.03
CA ALA A 327 8.91 9.74 -6.09
C ALA A 327 8.51 10.34 -4.75
N TRP A 328 7.50 9.72 -4.15
CA TRP A 328 7.26 9.80 -2.73
C TRP A 328 7.49 8.42 -2.12
N VAL A 329 8.26 8.37 -1.02
CA VAL A 329 8.63 7.13 -0.33
C VAL A 329 8.29 7.28 1.15
N GLY A 330 7.28 6.53 1.61
CA GLY A 330 6.89 6.49 3.02
C GLY A 330 7.43 5.23 3.68
N VAL A 331 8.20 5.36 4.76
CA VAL A 331 8.72 4.22 5.53
C VAL A 331 8.26 4.27 6.98
N ALA A 332 7.96 3.12 7.55
CA ALA A 332 7.64 3.00 8.97
C ALA A 332 8.94 2.91 9.80
N ALA A 333 9.00 3.63 10.92
CA ALA A 333 10.24 3.76 11.68
C ALA A 333 10.72 2.44 12.31
N LEU A 334 9.79 1.56 12.69
CA LEU A 334 10.03 0.26 13.33
C LEU A 334 9.76 -0.90 12.37
N ASP A 335 10.12 -0.75 11.12
CA ASP A 335 9.90 -1.74 10.07
C ASP A 335 11.22 -2.37 9.63
N ILE A 336 11.25 -3.69 9.47
CA ILE A 336 12.42 -4.38 8.93
C ILE A 336 12.73 -3.94 7.50
N LEU A 337 11.74 -3.52 6.72
CA LEU A 337 11.92 -3.05 5.34
C LEU A 337 12.31 -1.56 5.25
N ARG A 338 12.55 -0.91 6.38
CA ARG A 338 12.92 0.51 6.37
C ARG A 338 14.23 0.77 5.61
N SER A 339 15.29 0.01 5.93
CA SER A 339 16.61 0.22 5.33
C SER A 339 16.58 0.07 3.80
N GLU A 340 15.80 -0.90 3.27
CA GLU A 340 15.71 -1.12 1.82
C GLU A 340 14.85 -0.06 1.10
N GLY A 341 13.80 0.45 1.76
CA GLY A 341 13.05 1.60 1.27
C GLY A 341 13.89 2.89 1.24
N GLU A 342 14.67 3.15 2.29
CA GLU A 342 15.61 4.28 2.36
C GLU A 342 16.72 4.15 1.30
N ALA A 343 17.25 2.94 1.08
CA ALA A 343 18.25 2.68 0.05
C ALA A 343 17.71 2.94 -1.37
N TYR A 344 16.47 2.55 -1.67
CA TYR A 344 15.84 2.83 -2.96
C TYR A 344 15.60 4.33 -3.17
N ALA A 345 15.13 5.03 -2.12
CA ALA A 345 15.00 6.50 -2.14
C ALA A 345 16.36 7.18 -2.38
N GLN A 346 17.43 6.67 -1.79
CA GLN A 346 18.78 7.17 -2.00
C GLN A 346 19.27 6.94 -3.43
N LYS A 347 19.01 5.78 -4.03
CA LYS A 347 19.31 5.51 -5.45
C LYS A 347 18.60 6.46 -6.40
N LEU A 348 17.34 6.76 -6.16
CA LEU A 348 16.60 7.76 -6.93
C LEU A 348 17.21 9.18 -6.79
N LYS A 349 17.62 9.58 -5.59
CA LYS A 349 18.32 10.87 -5.37
C LYS A 349 19.66 10.94 -6.10
N GLU A 350 20.44 9.87 -6.08
CA GLU A 350 21.69 9.74 -6.84
C GLU A 350 21.45 9.91 -8.35
N ALA A 351 20.33 9.38 -8.84
CA ALA A 351 19.84 9.56 -10.21
C ALA A 351 19.18 10.92 -10.48
N ARG A 352 19.33 11.89 -9.57
CA ARG A 352 18.83 13.28 -9.65
C ARG A 352 17.31 13.40 -9.74
N LYS A 353 16.58 12.47 -9.11
CA LYS A 353 15.12 12.54 -8.98
C LYS A 353 14.71 13.34 -7.75
N ASN A 354 13.56 14.01 -7.84
CA ASN A 354 12.96 14.63 -6.67
C ASN A 354 12.28 13.52 -5.85
N VAL A 355 12.79 13.30 -4.63
CA VAL A 355 12.30 12.24 -3.75
C VAL A 355 11.90 12.83 -2.41
N GLU A 356 10.61 12.74 -2.10
CA GLU A 356 10.09 13.01 -0.76
C GLU A 356 10.13 11.71 0.06
N LEU A 357 11.11 11.59 0.96
CA LEU A 357 11.23 10.46 1.88
C LEU A 357 10.65 10.85 3.24
N VAL A 358 9.62 10.15 3.69
CA VAL A 358 8.93 10.40 4.97
C VAL A 358 9.08 9.17 5.86
N VAL A 359 9.65 9.37 7.06
CA VAL A 359 9.75 8.34 8.10
C VAL A 359 8.64 8.59 9.11
N TYR A 360 7.80 7.57 9.38
CA TYR A 360 6.71 7.65 10.34
C TYR A 360 7.14 7.10 11.71
N PRO A 361 7.42 7.96 12.72
CA PRO A 361 7.88 7.52 14.04
C PRO A 361 6.82 6.70 14.75
N GLY A 362 7.22 5.66 15.49
CA GLY A 362 6.29 4.79 16.23
C GLY A 362 5.48 3.83 15.35
N ALA A 363 5.56 3.95 14.02
CA ALA A 363 4.84 3.08 13.11
C ALA A 363 5.56 1.73 12.88
N PRO A 364 4.81 0.62 12.91
CA PRO A 364 5.21 -0.66 12.32
C PRO A 364 4.80 -0.75 10.84
N HIS A 365 5.20 -1.84 10.16
CA HIS A 365 5.04 -2.04 8.71
C HIS A 365 3.62 -1.78 8.17
N SER A 366 2.58 -2.44 8.72
CA SER A 366 1.22 -2.37 8.17
C SER A 366 0.38 -1.18 8.68
N ILE A 367 1.01 -0.11 9.17
CA ILE A 367 0.29 0.99 9.83
C ILE A 367 -0.76 1.66 8.92
N MET A 368 -0.52 1.72 7.61
CA MET A 368 -1.44 2.31 6.63
C MET A 368 -2.81 1.63 6.64
N ALA A 369 -2.86 0.31 6.87
CA ALA A 369 -4.10 -0.45 6.91
C ALA A 369 -4.93 -0.23 8.20
N MET A 370 -4.40 0.57 9.14
CA MET A 370 -5.01 0.85 10.44
C MET A 370 -5.46 2.32 10.54
N ASP A 371 -5.93 2.89 9.43
CA ASP A 371 -6.21 4.33 9.29
C ASP A 371 -7.48 4.84 9.99
N GLU A 372 -8.34 3.95 10.49
CA GLU A 372 -9.42 4.31 11.43
C GLU A 372 -8.92 4.26 12.88
N ALA A 373 -8.19 3.19 13.21
CA ALA A 373 -7.78 2.92 14.58
C ALA A 373 -6.60 3.81 15.01
N ILE A 374 -5.63 4.02 14.11
CA ILE A 374 -4.34 4.62 14.41
C ILE A 374 -4.11 5.83 13.54
N LYS A 375 -3.93 6.98 14.19
CA LYS A 375 -3.75 8.27 13.51
C LYS A 375 -2.56 8.30 12.55
N ILE A 376 -1.46 7.62 12.88
CA ILE A 376 -0.29 7.55 11.99
C ILE A 376 -0.65 6.85 10.68
N GLY A 377 -1.51 5.83 10.72
CA GLY A 377 -1.99 5.14 9.51
C GLY A 377 -2.77 6.08 8.60
N PHE A 378 -3.67 6.89 9.19
CA PHE A 378 -4.41 7.92 8.46
C PHE A 378 -3.47 8.97 7.85
N GLN A 379 -2.54 9.48 8.65
CA GLN A 379 -1.59 10.51 8.22
C GLN A 379 -0.74 10.01 7.04
N LEU A 380 -0.23 8.78 7.11
CA LEU A 380 0.54 8.18 6.03
C LEU A 380 -0.26 8.13 4.73
N GLY A 381 -1.50 7.65 4.80
CA GLY A 381 -2.37 7.56 3.63
C GLY A 381 -2.71 8.93 3.03
N GLU A 382 -2.92 9.95 3.87
CA GLU A 382 -3.22 11.30 3.42
C GLU A 382 -2.00 11.99 2.80
N ASP A 383 -0.81 11.88 3.41
CA ASP A 383 0.43 12.44 2.87
C ASP A 383 0.75 11.86 1.48
N ALA A 384 0.56 10.56 1.32
CA ALA A 384 0.68 9.86 0.04
C ALA A 384 -0.28 10.44 -1.03
N ALA A 385 -1.56 10.61 -0.70
CA ALA A 385 -2.55 11.16 -1.62
C ALA A 385 -2.29 12.63 -1.95
N GLN A 386 -1.81 13.42 -0.99
CA GLN A 386 -1.45 14.82 -1.19
C GLN A 386 -0.20 14.98 -2.07
N ALA A 387 0.80 14.11 -1.91
CA ALA A 387 1.97 14.07 -2.79
C ALA A 387 1.54 13.82 -4.25
N LEU A 388 0.60 12.90 -4.45
CA LEU A 388 0.03 12.61 -5.76
C LEU A 388 -0.73 13.80 -6.36
N TYR A 389 -1.54 14.51 -5.55
CA TYR A 389 -2.19 15.76 -5.98
C TYR A 389 -1.18 16.77 -6.50
N LYS A 390 -0.11 17.01 -5.74
CA LYS A 390 0.96 17.95 -6.12
C LYS A 390 1.61 17.54 -7.45
N ALA A 391 1.94 16.26 -7.62
CA ALA A 391 2.54 15.73 -8.84
C ALA A 391 1.65 15.91 -10.09
N PHE A 392 0.32 15.88 -9.94
CA PHE A 392 -0.59 16.03 -11.08
C PHE A 392 -0.95 17.47 -11.44
N TYR A 393 -0.95 18.37 -10.46
CA TYR A 393 -1.57 19.71 -10.60
C TYR A 393 -0.68 20.89 -10.24
N VAL A 394 0.44 20.68 -9.53
CA VAL A 394 1.31 21.76 -9.05
C VAL A 394 2.69 21.75 -9.73
N SER A 395 3.16 20.57 -10.14
CA SER A 395 4.46 20.35 -10.79
C SER A 395 4.42 20.29 -12.32
#